data_AF-A0A380TJZ1-F1
#
_entry.id   AF-A0A380TJZ1-F1
#
_cell.length_a   1.000
_cell.length_b   1.000
_cell.length_c   1.000
_cell.angle_alpha   90.00
_cell.angle_beta   90.00
_cell.angle_gamma   90.00
#
_symmetry.space_group_name_H-M   'P 1'
#
loop_
_entity.id
_entity.type
_entity.pdbx_description
1 polymer ?
#
loop_
_entity_poly.entity_id
_entity_poly.type
_entity_poly.pdbx_seq_one_letter_code
_entity_poly.pdbx_strand_id
1 'polypeptide(L)'
;MRGATRRWPKLAVAGLAMLALAYVGYWFVLAGALERGTRSWIEDRQRQGDDITHGPPVWRGFPGSVQIVLPKLSLAVRVAAETVTFAGERAVVSVNPFAPQRATLSLEGEQRLALQGLTRPVRYTGTAERCELEVQLRPGSHDGTGSAILSPATLTLRALAMTDAETGERITVAALDATANSLPEGAPGRRYALAVKDATLPGSLDLPFAGAVSEAAADLDVSGNLPAVPSGDDLTAWRDAGGIIEVRRFELASGPVRLGGDGTLALDRNGQPIGAMSLEISGYPAALDALIVRGIVSVTAGLRMKQIFAVLAGGSVNPSKPVRIPLTLQERVLSAGPIPLMELPAVDWSSRSRGTS
;
A
#
# COMPACT_ATOMS: atom_id res chain seq x y z
N MET A 1 -70.33 8.01 -27.67
CA MET A 1 -69.21 7.13 -27.28
C MET A 1 -67.95 8.00 -27.17
N ARG A 2 -67.63 8.48 -25.96
CA ARG A 2 -66.57 9.50 -25.71
C ARG A 2 -65.28 8.83 -25.21
N GLY A 3 -64.15 9.33 -25.74
CA GLY A 3 -62.82 8.76 -25.64
C GLY A 3 -62.26 8.61 -24.23
N ALA A 4 -61.73 7.42 -23.97
CA ALA A 4 -61.05 7.05 -22.73
C ALA A 4 -59.73 6.31 -23.03
N THR A 5 -58.86 6.82 -23.90
CA THR A 5 -57.60 6.11 -24.26
C THR A 5 -56.38 7.02 -24.48
N ARG A 6 -56.27 8.18 -23.81
CA ARG A 6 -55.08 9.07 -24.00
C ARG A 6 -54.47 9.67 -22.73
N ARG A 7 -54.85 9.19 -21.54
CA ARG A 7 -54.30 9.67 -20.25
C ARG A 7 -53.11 8.85 -19.74
N TRP A 8 -53.05 7.56 -20.07
CA TRP A 8 -51.96 6.65 -19.71
C TRP A 8 -50.58 7.07 -20.24
N PRO A 9 -50.42 7.48 -21.53
CA PRO A 9 -49.11 7.93 -22.02
C PRO A 9 -48.67 9.25 -21.37
N LYS A 10 -49.60 10.14 -21.02
CA LYS A 10 -49.28 11.41 -20.33
C LYS A 10 -48.88 11.18 -18.88
N LEU A 11 -49.51 10.24 -18.18
CA LEU A 11 -49.14 9.83 -16.83
C LEU A 11 -47.79 9.11 -16.81
N ALA A 12 -47.51 8.27 -17.82
CA ALA A 12 -46.21 7.61 -17.97
C ALA A 12 -45.09 8.63 -18.23
N VAL A 13 -45.32 9.61 -19.12
CA VAL A 13 -44.37 10.69 -19.39
C VAL A 13 -44.16 11.59 -18.16
N ALA A 14 -45.23 11.92 -17.43
CA ALA A 14 -45.12 12.70 -16.20
C ALA A 14 -44.38 11.95 -15.10
N GLY A 15 -44.62 10.63 -14.95
CA GLY A 15 -43.88 9.78 -14.02
C GLY A 15 -42.40 9.66 -14.39
N LEU A 16 -42.07 9.50 -15.67
CA LEU A 16 -40.69 9.49 -16.17
C LEU A 16 -39.99 10.83 -15.92
N ALA A 17 -40.67 11.95 -16.16
CA ALA A 17 -40.13 13.28 -15.89
C ALA A 17 -39.90 13.51 -14.39
N MET A 18 -40.78 13.02 -13.53
CA MET A 18 -40.62 13.09 -12.08
C MET A 18 -39.45 12.22 -11.59
N LEU A 19 -39.28 11.01 -12.13
CA LEU A 19 -38.12 10.16 -11.85
C LEU A 19 -36.82 10.79 -12.34
N ALA A 20 -36.82 11.43 -13.51
CA ALA A 20 -35.67 12.17 -14.01
C ALA A 20 -35.34 13.36 -13.09
N LEU A 21 -36.33 14.13 -12.64
CA LEU A 21 -36.13 15.22 -11.68
C LEU A 21 -35.64 14.73 -10.31
N ALA A 22 -36.19 13.63 -9.81
CA ALA A 22 -35.75 12.99 -8.57
C ALA A 22 -34.30 12.49 -8.69
N TYR A 23 -33.94 11.92 -9.84
CA TYR A 23 -32.58 11.50 -10.14
C TYR A 23 -31.61 12.68 -10.23
N VAL A 24 -32.00 13.78 -10.89
CA VAL A 24 -31.22 15.03 -10.93
C VAL A 24 -30.98 15.54 -9.50
N GLY A 25 -32.03 15.62 -8.68
CA GLY A 25 -31.93 16.03 -7.28
C GLY A 25 -30.99 15.12 -6.47
N TYR A 26 -31.14 13.80 -6.60
CA TYR A 26 -30.27 12.82 -5.96
C TYR A 26 -28.80 12.95 -6.39
N TRP A 27 -28.54 13.17 -7.68
CA TRP A 27 -27.19 13.37 -8.21
C TRP A 27 -26.50 14.58 -7.57
N PHE A 28 -27.21 15.71 -7.43
CA PHE A 28 -26.67 16.90 -6.76
C PHE A 28 -26.48 16.71 -5.24
N VAL A 29 -27.35 15.95 -4.57
CA VAL A 29 -27.15 15.58 -3.16
C VAL A 29 -25.88 14.75 -2.99
N LEU A 30 -25.64 13.78 -3.89
CA LEU A 30 -24.44 12.94 -3.88
C LEU A 30 -23.17 13.75 -4.17
N ALA A 31 -23.22 14.67 -5.14
CA ALA A 31 -22.12 15.59 -5.42
C ALA A 31 -21.76 16.46 -4.21
N GLY A 32 -22.75 17.05 -3.55
CA GLY A 32 -22.53 17.84 -2.33
C GLY A 32 -22.00 17.01 -1.16
N ALA A 33 -22.37 15.73 -1.05
CA ALA A 33 -21.82 14.83 -0.04
C ALA A 33 -20.33 14.53 -0.29
N LEU A 34 -19.97 14.27 -1.55
CA LEU A 34 -18.57 14.04 -1.94
C LEU A 34 -17.71 15.29 -1.70
N GLU A 35 -18.24 16.49 -1.96
CA GLU A 35 -17.55 17.77 -1.71
C GLU A 35 -17.21 17.95 -0.24
N ARG A 36 -18.22 17.79 0.64
CA ARG A 36 -18.04 17.92 2.08
C ARG A 36 -17.08 16.87 2.61
N GLY A 37 -17.23 15.62 2.18
CA GLY A 37 -16.34 14.52 2.54
C GLY A 37 -14.88 14.81 2.17
N THR A 38 -14.64 15.21 0.92
CA THR A 38 -13.29 15.49 0.40
C THR A 38 -12.64 16.64 1.17
N ARG A 39 -13.37 17.74 1.37
CA ARG A 39 -12.88 18.89 2.13
C ARG A 39 -12.57 18.52 3.59
N SER A 40 -13.48 17.83 4.27
CA SER A 40 -13.25 17.40 5.66
C SER A 40 -12.03 16.50 5.80
N TRP A 41 -11.83 15.59 4.84
CA TRP A 41 -10.66 14.71 4.80
C TRP A 41 -9.37 15.49 4.57
N ILE A 42 -9.35 16.46 3.65
CA ILE A 42 -8.17 17.32 3.42
C ILE A 42 -7.85 18.14 4.66
N GLU A 43 -8.87 18.73 5.31
CA GLU A 43 -8.69 19.52 6.54
C GLU A 43 -8.21 18.67 7.72
N ASP A 44 -8.74 17.45 7.88
CA ASP A 44 -8.27 16.48 8.88
C ASP A 44 -6.81 16.10 8.64
N ARG A 45 -6.41 15.91 7.38
CA ARG A 45 -5.03 15.55 6.98
C ARG A 45 -4.05 16.69 7.20
N GLN A 46 -4.43 17.92 6.83
CA GLN A 46 -3.62 19.11 7.10
C GLN A 46 -3.45 19.35 8.61
N ARG A 47 -4.49 19.07 9.43
CA ARG A 47 -4.37 19.08 10.89
C ARG A 47 -3.42 18.01 11.44
N GLN A 48 -3.23 16.91 10.73
CA GLN A 48 -2.29 15.84 11.08
C GLN A 48 -0.86 16.10 10.59
N GLY A 49 -0.62 17.24 9.90
CA GLY A 49 0.70 17.64 9.41
C GLY A 49 1.04 17.17 7.99
N ASP A 50 0.09 16.54 7.28
CA ASP A 50 0.26 16.15 5.88
C ASP A 50 0.05 17.38 4.97
N ASP A 51 1.03 17.70 4.12
CA ASP A 51 0.90 18.79 3.14
C ASP A 51 0.22 18.26 1.87
N ILE A 52 -1.07 18.59 1.73
CA ILE A 52 -1.89 18.28 0.56
C ILE A 52 -2.21 19.58 -0.17
N THR A 53 -1.66 19.74 -1.36
CA THR A 53 -1.94 20.87 -2.25
C THR A 53 -2.61 20.37 -3.52
N HIS A 54 -3.62 21.10 -4.00
CA HIS A 54 -4.29 20.81 -5.27
C HIS A 54 -4.80 22.10 -5.93
N GLY A 55 -4.98 22.07 -7.25
CA GLY A 55 -5.64 23.16 -7.98
C GLY A 55 -7.16 23.17 -7.76
N PRO A 56 -7.89 24.15 -8.34
CA PRO A 56 -9.33 24.29 -8.14
C PRO A 56 -10.07 23.01 -8.62
N PRO A 57 -10.88 22.37 -7.76
CA PRO A 57 -11.63 21.17 -8.13
C PRO A 57 -12.61 21.44 -9.27
N VAL A 58 -12.66 20.53 -10.25
CA VAL A 58 -13.61 20.61 -11.38
C VAL A 58 -14.60 19.46 -11.30
N TRP A 59 -15.88 19.81 -11.24
CA TRP A 59 -16.99 18.85 -11.15
C TRP A 59 -17.45 18.41 -12.54
N ARG A 60 -17.60 17.10 -12.75
CA ARG A 60 -18.04 16.51 -14.03
C ARG A 60 -18.95 15.30 -13.83
N GLY A 61 -19.49 14.82 -14.95
CA GLY A 61 -20.09 13.49 -15.04
C GLY A 61 -21.61 13.43 -14.99
N PHE A 62 -22.33 14.56 -14.90
CA PHE A 62 -23.79 14.58 -15.06
C PHE A 62 -24.20 14.10 -16.47
N PRO A 63 -25.25 13.25 -16.62
CA PRO A 63 -26.09 12.63 -15.58
C PRO A 63 -25.57 11.24 -15.12
N GLY A 64 -24.36 10.83 -15.48
CA GLY A 64 -23.73 9.57 -15.08
C GLY A 64 -23.04 9.64 -13.72
N SER A 65 -21.81 9.15 -13.61
CA SER A 65 -21.07 9.14 -12.35
C SER A 65 -20.74 10.56 -11.87
N VAL A 66 -20.79 10.78 -10.55
CA VAL A 66 -20.34 12.05 -9.95
C VAL A 66 -18.82 12.02 -9.94
N GLN A 67 -18.18 12.97 -10.63
CA GLN A 67 -16.72 13.04 -10.73
C GLN A 67 -16.18 14.36 -10.21
N ILE A 68 -15.10 14.31 -9.43
CA ILE A 68 -14.28 15.45 -9.04
C ILE A 68 -12.90 15.26 -9.64
N VAL A 69 -12.48 16.20 -10.47
CA VAL A 69 -11.12 16.27 -10.99
C VAL A 69 -10.33 17.26 -10.14
N LEU A 70 -9.27 16.77 -9.51
CA LEU A 70 -8.31 17.54 -8.73
C LEU A 70 -7.03 17.70 -9.59
N PRO A 71 -6.84 18.86 -10.26
CA PRO A 71 -5.65 19.10 -11.05
C PRO A 71 -4.45 19.41 -10.16
N LYS A 72 -3.23 19.09 -10.63
CA LYS A 72 -1.96 19.38 -9.95
C LYS A 72 -1.96 18.93 -8.48
N LEU A 73 -2.35 17.68 -8.25
CA LEU A 73 -2.32 17.09 -6.91
C LEU A 73 -0.87 16.94 -6.47
N SER A 74 -0.53 17.46 -5.29
CA SER A 74 0.75 17.26 -4.63
C SER A 74 0.49 16.80 -3.20
N LEU A 75 1.11 15.69 -2.84
CA LEU A 75 1.01 15.05 -1.53
C LEU A 75 2.43 14.84 -1.00
N ALA A 76 2.77 15.49 0.11
CA ALA A 76 4.01 15.19 0.83
C ALA A 76 3.68 14.42 2.11
N VAL A 77 4.15 13.17 2.17
CA VAL A 77 3.99 12.29 3.34
C VAL A 77 5.35 12.02 3.95
N ARG A 78 5.44 12.13 5.29
CA ARG A 78 6.65 11.75 6.03
C ARG A 78 6.57 10.28 6.50
N VAL A 79 7.52 9.47 6.07
CA VAL A 79 7.65 8.06 6.44
C VAL A 79 8.97 7.88 7.19
N ALA A 80 8.88 7.71 8.51
CA ALA A 80 10.05 7.73 9.40
C ALA A 80 10.89 9.01 9.18
N ALA A 81 12.19 8.87 8.87
CA ALA A 81 13.09 9.99 8.57
C ALA A 81 12.97 10.53 7.13
N GLU A 82 12.23 9.85 6.25
CA GLU A 82 12.15 10.16 4.82
C GLU A 82 10.87 10.95 4.49
N THR A 83 10.97 11.86 3.53
CA THR A 83 9.82 12.61 3.00
C THR A 83 9.57 12.16 1.57
N VAL A 84 8.41 11.54 1.35
CA VAL A 84 7.95 11.09 0.04
C VAL A 84 6.98 12.13 -0.50
N THR A 85 7.38 12.81 -1.57
CA THR A 85 6.52 13.75 -2.29
C THR A 85 6.01 13.09 -3.56
N PHE A 86 4.70 12.97 -3.66
CA PHE A 86 4.01 12.50 -4.85
C PHE A 86 3.29 13.68 -5.50
N ALA A 87 3.48 13.89 -6.80
CA ALA A 87 2.77 14.90 -7.56
C ALA A 87 2.18 14.28 -8.83
N GLY A 88 0.87 14.39 -9.00
CA GLY A 88 0.14 13.90 -10.16
C GLY A 88 -0.44 15.04 -10.98
N GLU A 89 -0.50 14.85 -12.30
CA GLU A 89 -1.13 15.83 -13.19
C GLU A 89 -2.61 16.03 -12.86
N ARG A 90 -3.35 14.94 -12.65
CA ARG A 90 -4.74 14.97 -12.22
C ARG A 90 -5.11 13.72 -11.43
N ALA A 91 -5.89 13.92 -10.38
CA ALA A 91 -6.58 12.86 -9.67
C ALA A 91 -8.08 12.98 -9.93
N VAL A 92 -8.73 11.88 -10.29
CA VAL A 92 -10.17 11.84 -10.53
C VAL A 92 -10.82 10.95 -9.48
N VAL A 93 -11.69 11.54 -8.66
CA VAL A 93 -12.54 10.81 -7.72
C VAL A 93 -13.90 10.63 -8.36
N SER A 94 -14.35 9.40 -8.52
CA SER A 94 -15.62 9.04 -9.16
C SER A 94 -16.48 8.20 -8.21
N VAL A 95 -17.76 8.57 -8.09
CA VAL A 95 -18.77 7.81 -7.35
C VAL A 95 -19.94 7.52 -8.28
N ASN A 96 -20.35 6.25 -8.35
CA ASN A 96 -21.50 5.85 -9.16
C ASN A 96 -22.81 6.07 -8.36
N PRO A 97 -23.79 6.87 -8.88
CA PRO A 97 -25.08 7.07 -8.22
C PRO A 97 -25.84 5.79 -7.89
N PHE A 98 -25.67 4.73 -8.67
CA PHE A 98 -26.30 3.42 -8.44
C PHE A 98 -25.52 2.52 -7.46
N ALA A 99 -24.31 2.91 -7.08
CA ALA A 99 -23.48 2.26 -6.09
C ALA A 99 -22.75 3.31 -5.22
N PRO A 100 -23.48 4.15 -4.46
CA PRO A 100 -22.92 5.32 -3.77
C PRO A 100 -21.92 4.97 -2.65
N GLN A 101 -21.85 3.70 -2.27
CA GLN A 101 -20.88 3.17 -1.31
C GLN A 101 -19.53 2.85 -1.94
N ARG A 102 -19.37 2.92 -3.26
CA ARG A 102 -18.10 2.68 -3.94
C ARG A 102 -17.56 3.99 -4.49
N ALA A 103 -16.36 4.35 -4.04
CA ALA A 103 -15.60 5.45 -4.61
C ALA A 103 -14.35 4.90 -5.29
N THR A 104 -14.06 5.41 -6.48
CA THR A 104 -12.85 5.09 -7.23
C THR A 104 -12.02 6.37 -7.37
N LEU A 105 -10.77 6.31 -6.94
CA LEU A 105 -9.76 7.34 -7.18
C LEU A 105 -8.84 6.85 -8.29
N SER A 106 -8.80 7.53 -9.43
CA SER A 106 -7.81 7.29 -10.49
C SER A 106 -6.77 8.41 -10.52
N LEU A 107 -5.52 8.03 -10.73
CA LEU A 107 -4.42 8.95 -11.01
C LEU A 107 -4.12 8.88 -12.51
N GLU A 108 -4.32 10.00 -13.20
CA GLU A 108 -4.15 10.08 -14.66
C GLU A 108 -3.03 11.07 -15.02
N GLY A 109 -2.43 10.86 -16.19
CA GLY A 109 -1.36 11.70 -16.70
C GLY A 109 -0.01 11.41 -16.07
N GLU A 110 0.91 12.36 -16.21
CA GLU A 110 2.28 12.24 -15.70
C GLU A 110 2.28 12.28 -14.16
N GLN A 111 2.97 11.30 -13.58
CA GLN A 111 3.20 11.17 -12.15
C GLN A 111 4.67 11.50 -11.86
N ARG A 112 4.90 12.22 -10.77
CA ARG A 112 6.23 12.55 -10.27
C ARG A 112 6.33 12.07 -8.84
N LEU A 113 7.38 11.32 -8.56
CA LEU A 113 7.70 10.81 -7.24
C LEU A 113 9.08 11.33 -6.86
N ALA A 114 9.17 12.02 -5.73
CA ALA A 114 10.43 12.46 -5.16
C ALA A 114 10.60 11.85 -3.77
N LEU A 115 11.70 11.14 -3.55
CA LEU A 115 12.10 10.62 -2.26
C LEU A 115 13.24 11.46 -1.70
N GLN A 116 13.03 12.03 -0.52
CA GLN A 116 14.01 12.80 0.22
C GLN A 116 14.36 12.07 1.52
N GLY A 117 15.63 12.00 1.89
CA GLY A 117 16.11 11.30 3.09
C GLY A 117 16.93 10.04 2.82
N LEU A 118 16.93 9.56 1.57
CA LEU A 118 17.92 8.60 1.09
C LEU A 118 19.31 9.26 1.02
N THR A 119 20.37 8.43 0.94
CA THR A 119 21.76 8.90 0.75
C THR A 119 21.91 9.89 -0.41
N ARG A 120 21.02 9.80 -1.41
CA ARG A 120 20.82 10.81 -2.45
C ARG A 120 19.31 11.06 -2.65
N PRO A 121 18.87 12.31 -2.81
CA PRO A 121 17.49 12.58 -3.19
C PRO A 121 17.24 11.99 -4.59
N VAL A 122 16.11 11.33 -4.78
CA VAL A 122 15.77 10.68 -6.06
C VAL A 122 14.47 11.25 -6.60
N ARG A 123 14.39 11.52 -7.90
CA ARG A 123 13.22 12.13 -8.54
C ARG A 123 12.84 11.35 -9.80
N TYR A 124 11.82 10.52 -9.64
CA TYR A 124 11.20 9.76 -10.72
C TYR A 124 10.07 10.55 -11.37
N THR A 125 10.03 10.53 -12.70
CA THR A 125 8.92 11.03 -13.51
C THR A 125 8.46 9.95 -14.46
N GLY A 126 7.16 9.78 -14.63
CA GLY A 126 6.65 8.70 -15.45
C GLY A 126 5.15 8.68 -15.60
N THR A 127 4.65 7.60 -16.17
CA THR A 127 3.23 7.36 -16.37
C THR A 127 2.89 5.94 -15.97
N ALA A 128 1.61 5.73 -15.68
CA ALA A 128 1.00 4.41 -15.59
C ALA A 128 -0.18 4.39 -16.55
N GLU A 129 -0.43 3.26 -17.22
CA GLU A 129 -1.66 3.10 -18.00
C GLU A 129 -2.89 3.07 -17.10
N ARG A 130 -2.75 2.51 -15.90
CA ARG A 130 -3.81 2.47 -14.90
C ARG A 130 -3.22 2.60 -13.50
N CYS A 131 -3.74 3.53 -12.72
CA CYS A 131 -3.47 3.65 -11.29
C CYS A 131 -4.78 4.02 -10.61
N GLU A 132 -5.43 3.03 -10.01
CA GLU A 132 -6.78 3.17 -9.44
C GLU A 132 -6.83 2.60 -8.04
N LEU A 133 -7.46 3.34 -7.14
CA LEU A 133 -7.82 2.92 -5.79
C LEU A 133 -9.35 2.87 -5.70
N GLU A 134 -9.91 1.68 -5.59
CA GLU A 134 -11.32 1.47 -5.27
C GLU A 134 -11.47 1.30 -3.76
N VAL A 135 -12.38 2.05 -3.15
CA VAL A 135 -12.73 1.94 -1.73
C VAL A 135 -14.23 1.75 -1.56
N GLN A 136 -14.60 0.88 -0.64
CA GLN A 136 -15.97 0.79 -0.15
C GLN A 136 -16.12 1.63 1.10
N LEU A 137 -17.01 2.62 1.02
CA LEU A 137 -17.42 3.50 2.09
C LEU A 137 -18.46 2.76 2.93
N ARG A 138 -18.06 2.28 4.12
CA ARG A 138 -19.01 1.87 5.16
C ARG A 138 -19.33 3.06 6.06
N PRO A 139 -20.61 3.33 6.37
CA PRO A 139 -20.96 4.26 7.43
C PRO A 139 -20.27 3.82 8.73
N GLY A 140 -19.33 4.62 9.24
CA GLY A 140 -18.71 4.36 10.54
C GLY A 140 -19.71 4.59 11.67
N SER A 141 -19.55 3.87 12.79
CA SER A 141 -20.26 4.20 14.03
C SER A 141 -19.93 5.64 14.44
N HIS A 142 -20.93 6.29 15.02
CA HIS A 142 -20.96 7.72 15.35
C HIS A 142 -20.09 8.02 16.59
N ASP A 143 -18.82 7.65 16.55
CA ASP A 143 -17.94 7.65 17.73
C ASP A 143 -16.98 8.86 17.72
N GLY A 144 -17.32 9.90 16.96
CA GLY A 144 -16.62 11.19 16.99
C GLY A 144 -15.26 11.24 16.29
N THR A 145 -14.75 10.14 15.71
CA THR A 145 -13.47 10.10 14.99
C THR A 145 -13.57 10.25 13.46
N GLY A 146 -14.77 10.49 12.91
CA GLY A 146 -14.97 10.99 11.53
C GLY A 146 -14.47 10.13 10.36
N SER A 147 -13.73 9.05 10.60
CA SER A 147 -13.18 8.21 9.54
C SER A 147 -14.12 7.07 9.20
N ALA A 148 -14.75 7.15 8.02
CA ALA A 148 -15.39 6.01 7.39
C ALA A 148 -14.40 4.83 7.36
N ILE A 149 -14.87 3.63 7.72
CA ILE A 149 -14.04 2.43 7.63
C ILE A 149 -13.90 2.12 6.13
N LEU A 150 -12.75 2.50 5.55
CA LEU A 150 -12.34 2.17 4.19
C LEU A 150 -11.98 0.67 4.16
N SER A 151 -12.98 -0.18 3.92
CA SER A 151 -12.82 -1.63 3.78
C SER A 151 -14.05 -2.23 3.08
N PRO A 152 -13.86 -3.01 1.99
CA PRO A 152 -12.59 -3.32 1.33
C PRO A 152 -12.00 -2.13 0.55
N ALA A 153 -10.68 -2.13 0.38
CA ALA A 153 -9.94 -1.23 -0.50
C ALA A 153 -9.06 -2.04 -1.45
N THR A 154 -9.03 -1.67 -2.72
CA THR A 154 -8.23 -2.34 -3.77
C THR A 154 -7.47 -1.29 -4.56
N LEU A 155 -6.15 -1.39 -4.57
CA LEU A 155 -5.25 -0.61 -5.42
C LEU A 155 -4.82 -1.47 -6.61
N THR A 156 -5.03 -0.97 -7.81
CA THR A 156 -4.65 -1.59 -9.08
C THR A 156 -3.74 -0.65 -9.84
N LEU A 157 -2.53 -1.11 -10.11
CA LEU A 157 -1.53 -0.41 -10.92
C LEU A 157 -1.16 -1.29 -12.11
N ARG A 158 -1.13 -0.73 -13.32
CA ARG A 158 -0.75 -1.41 -14.56
C ARG A 158 0.19 -0.57 -15.39
N ALA A 159 1.20 -1.23 -15.95
CA ALA A 159 2.19 -0.67 -16.86
C ALA A 159 2.75 0.67 -16.34
N LEU A 160 3.24 0.67 -15.10
CA LEU A 160 3.98 1.79 -14.56
C LEU A 160 5.37 1.82 -15.21
N ALA A 161 5.75 2.97 -15.74
CA ALA A 161 7.09 3.24 -16.20
C ALA A 161 7.51 4.62 -15.71
N MET A 162 8.54 4.67 -14.86
CA MET A 162 9.14 5.90 -14.37
C MET A 162 10.62 5.92 -14.67
N THR A 163 11.16 7.12 -14.92
CA THR A 163 12.58 7.34 -15.14
C THR A 163 13.07 8.40 -14.18
N ASP A 164 14.21 8.17 -13.55
CA ASP A 164 14.88 9.17 -12.74
C ASP A 164 15.48 10.25 -13.64
N ALA A 165 15.22 11.51 -13.29
CA ALA A 165 15.58 12.64 -14.14
C ALA A 165 17.11 12.88 -14.22
N GLU A 166 17.87 12.45 -13.23
CA GLU A 166 19.32 12.73 -13.14
C GLU A 166 20.16 11.57 -13.65
N THR A 167 19.80 10.34 -13.25
CA THR A 167 20.57 9.13 -13.55
C THR A 167 20.07 8.39 -14.79
N GLY A 168 18.82 8.63 -15.21
CA GLY A 168 18.17 7.86 -16.26
C GLY A 168 17.78 6.44 -15.84
N GLU A 169 17.91 6.08 -14.56
CA GLU A 169 17.46 4.79 -14.05
C GLU A 169 15.95 4.62 -14.24
N ARG A 170 15.52 3.41 -14.58
CA ARG A 170 14.10 3.12 -14.84
C ARG A 170 13.50 2.26 -13.74
N ILE A 171 12.29 2.63 -13.34
CA ILE A 171 11.38 1.79 -12.57
C ILE A 171 10.28 1.33 -13.50
N THR A 172 10.08 0.03 -13.62
CA THR A 172 8.94 -0.51 -14.36
C THR A 172 8.16 -1.45 -13.46
N VAL A 173 6.83 -1.45 -13.55
CA VAL A 173 5.97 -2.44 -12.90
C VAL A 173 4.86 -2.80 -13.87
N ALA A 174 4.83 -4.04 -14.36
CA ALA A 174 3.81 -4.47 -15.31
C ALA A 174 2.43 -4.55 -14.64
N ALA A 175 2.37 -5.15 -13.45
CA ALA A 175 1.16 -5.17 -12.64
C ALA A 175 1.47 -5.15 -11.15
N LEU A 176 0.71 -4.36 -10.41
CA LEU A 176 0.64 -4.42 -8.95
C LEU A 176 -0.83 -4.38 -8.52
N ASP A 177 -1.20 -5.31 -7.65
CA ASP A 177 -2.50 -5.34 -6.98
C ASP A 177 -2.26 -5.37 -5.48
N ALA A 178 -2.89 -4.46 -4.76
CA ALA A 178 -2.91 -4.46 -3.31
C ALA A 178 -4.35 -4.39 -2.81
N THR A 179 -4.68 -5.18 -1.79
CA THR A 179 -6.00 -5.18 -1.16
C THR A 179 -5.88 -5.00 0.33
N ALA A 180 -6.83 -4.30 0.92
CA ALA A 180 -7.01 -4.17 2.36
C ALA A 180 -8.45 -4.53 2.71
N ASN A 181 -8.64 -5.57 3.50
CA ASN A 181 -9.93 -6.11 3.89
C ASN A 181 -10.02 -6.17 5.42
N SER A 182 -11.23 -6.20 5.96
CA SER A 182 -11.42 -6.54 7.38
C SER A 182 -11.05 -8.01 7.61
N LEU A 183 -10.52 -8.34 8.79
CA LEU A 183 -10.31 -9.74 9.16
C LEU A 183 -11.65 -10.50 9.21
N PRO A 184 -11.64 -11.82 8.96
CA PRO A 184 -12.80 -12.68 9.18
C PRO A 184 -13.34 -12.61 10.62
N GLU A 185 -14.59 -13.04 10.82
CA GLU A 185 -15.20 -13.25 12.16
C GLU A 185 -15.41 -12.00 13.03
N GLY A 186 -15.26 -10.80 12.46
CA GLY A 186 -15.44 -9.56 13.22
C GLY A 186 -14.31 -9.27 14.20
N ALA A 187 -13.20 -10.02 14.12
CA ALA A 187 -11.99 -9.73 14.86
C ALA A 187 -11.45 -8.32 14.51
N PRO A 188 -11.02 -7.52 15.50
CA PRO A 188 -10.41 -6.24 15.22
C PRO A 188 -9.10 -6.46 14.45
N GLY A 189 -9.00 -5.85 13.28
CA GLY A 189 -7.82 -5.98 12.42
C GLY A 189 -8.12 -5.88 10.94
N ARG A 190 -7.07 -5.95 10.14
CA ARG A 190 -7.12 -5.88 8.67
C ARG A 190 -6.22 -6.93 8.05
N ARG A 191 -6.72 -7.55 6.98
CA ARG A 191 -5.92 -8.35 6.04
C ARG A 191 -5.40 -7.47 4.93
N TYR A 192 -4.12 -7.56 4.64
CA TYR A 192 -3.48 -6.92 3.50
C TYR A 192 -2.92 -7.99 2.57
N ALA A 193 -3.24 -7.91 1.28
CA ALA A 193 -2.57 -8.71 0.28
C ALA A 193 -1.91 -7.80 -0.76
N LEU A 194 -0.69 -8.14 -1.18
CA LEU A 194 0.07 -7.47 -2.22
C LEU A 194 0.52 -8.52 -3.24
N ALA A 195 0.39 -8.21 -4.52
CA ALA A 195 0.94 -8.98 -5.62
C ALA A 195 1.57 -8.02 -6.63
N VAL A 196 2.80 -8.31 -7.03
CA VAL A 196 3.59 -7.57 -8.01
C VAL A 196 4.08 -8.55 -9.07
N LYS A 197 3.91 -8.19 -10.34
CA LYS A 197 4.41 -8.96 -11.49
C LYS A 197 5.29 -8.09 -12.35
N ASP A 198 6.42 -8.66 -12.75
CA ASP A 198 7.43 -8.08 -13.64
C ASP A 198 7.74 -6.62 -13.29
N ALA A 199 8.49 -6.46 -12.20
CA ALA A 199 9.01 -5.18 -11.75
C ALA A 199 10.53 -5.07 -12.01
N THR A 200 10.96 -3.90 -12.48
CA THR A 200 12.37 -3.53 -12.51
C THR A 200 12.58 -2.46 -11.47
N LEU A 201 13.34 -2.78 -10.43
CA LEU A 201 13.71 -1.84 -9.38
C LEU A 201 15.07 -1.21 -9.70
N PRO A 202 15.23 0.09 -9.45
CA PRO A 202 16.46 0.83 -9.72
C PRO A 202 17.56 0.40 -8.73
N GLY A 203 18.82 0.43 -9.18
CA GLY A 203 19.97 0.04 -8.36
C GLY A 203 20.22 0.99 -7.20
N SER A 204 19.80 2.25 -7.34
CA SER A 204 19.92 3.31 -6.33
C SER A 204 19.17 3.04 -5.02
N LEU A 205 18.15 2.18 -5.01
CA LEU A 205 17.44 1.79 -3.79
C LEU A 205 18.27 0.89 -2.85
N ASP A 206 19.43 0.40 -3.28
CA ASP A 206 20.32 -0.47 -2.51
C ASP A 206 19.65 -1.71 -1.88
N LEU A 207 18.53 -2.16 -2.46
CA LEU A 207 17.76 -3.28 -1.92
C LEU A 207 18.45 -4.64 -2.21
N PRO A 208 18.40 -5.59 -1.26
CA PRO A 208 18.80 -6.96 -1.54
C PRO A 208 17.89 -7.53 -2.63
N PHE A 209 18.49 -8.20 -3.62
CA PHE A 209 17.77 -8.77 -4.77
C PHE A 209 17.04 -7.73 -5.65
N ALA A 210 17.48 -6.47 -5.62
CA ALA A 210 17.07 -5.43 -6.57
C ALA A 210 17.39 -5.81 -8.03
N GLY A 211 16.68 -5.20 -8.98
CA GLY A 211 16.76 -5.48 -10.40
C GLY A 211 15.43 -6.03 -10.93
N ALA A 212 15.51 -7.07 -11.77
CA ALA A 212 14.33 -7.70 -12.38
C ALA A 212 13.66 -8.70 -11.40
N VAL A 213 12.57 -8.25 -10.79
CA VAL A 213 11.66 -9.03 -9.96
C VAL A 213 10.54 -9.55 -10.86
N SER A 214 10.52 -10.86 -11.11
CA SER A 214 9.43 -11.46 -11.90
C SER A 214 8.13 -11.52 -11.11
N GLU A 215 8.23 -11.78 -9.80
CA GLU A 215 7.05 -11.90 -8.93
C GLU A 215 7.43 -11.51 -7.49
N ALA A 216 6.53 -10.79 -6.81
CA ALA A 216 6.57 -10.61 -5.37
C ALA A 216 5.14 -10.63 -4.83
N ALA A 217 4.91 -11.32 -3.71
CA ALA A 217 3.60 -11.40 -3.09
C ALA A 217 3.70 -11.41 -1.57
N ALA A 218 2.68 -10.88 -0.89
CA ALA A 218 2.56 -10.95 0.56
C ALA A 218 1.09 -10.99 0.97
N ASP A 219 0.76 -11.78 1.99
CA ASP A 219 -0.53 -11.82 2.67
C ASP A 219 -0.30 -11.68 4.18
N LEU A 220 -0.86 -10.61 4.76
CA LEU A 220 -0.57 -10.13 6.11
C LEU A 220 -1.89 -9.92 6.87
N ASP A 221 -2.02 -10.54 8.04
CA ASP A 221 -3.10 -10.27 8.98
C ASP A 221 -2.56 -9.37 10.10
N VAL A 222 -3.01 -8.11 10.14
CA VAL A 222 -2.65 -7.15 11.18
C VAL A 222 -3.80 -7.09 12.17
N SER A 223 -3.56 -7.58 13.38
CA SER A 223 -4.54 -7.55 14.47
C SER A 223 -4.71 -6.13 15.03
N GLY A 224 -5.83 -5.88 15.71
CA GLY A 224 -6.11 -4.60 16.35
C GLY A 224 -6.45 -3.48 15.36
N ASN A 225 -6.91 -2.34 15.88
CA ASN A 225 -7.26 -1.19 15.06
C ASN A 225 -6.07 -0.24 14.93
N LEU A 226 -5.23 -0.47 13.93
CA LEU A 226 -4.15 0.45 13.58
C LEU A 226 -4.65 1.43 12.48
N PRO A 227 -4.50 2.75 12.66
CA PRO A 227 -4.84 3.71 11.62
C PRO A 227 -3.95 3.49 10.38
N ALA A 228 -4.45 3.90 9.21
CA ALA A 228 -3.76 3.68 7.93
C ALA A 228 -2.34 4.31 7.87
N VAL A 229 -2.15 5.41 8.60
CA VAL A 229 -0.84 6.05 8.79
C VAL A 229 -0.64 6.23 10.30
N PRO A 230 0.03 5.28 10.98
CA PRO A 230 0.15 5.33 12.43
C PRO A 230 1.26 6.28 12.89
N SER A 231 0.97 7.02 13.96
CA SER A 231 1.95 7.75 14.76
C SER A 231 2.74 6.81 15.68
N GLY A 232 3.79 7.32 16.32
CA GLY A 232 4.53 6.55 17.32
C GLY A 232 3.66 6.15 18.53
N ASP A 233 2.74 7.04 18.93
CA ASP A 233 1.78 6.75 20.00
C ASP A 233 0.79 5.67 19.58
N ASP A 234 0.30 5.70 18.34
CA ASP A 234 -0.62 4.68 17.82
C ASP A 234 0.05 3.29 17.79
N LEU A 235 1.32 3.22 17.38
CA LEU A 235 2.09 1.98 17.38
C LEU A 235 2.35 1.47 18.80
N THR A 236 2.61 2.38 19.74
CA THR A 236 2.79 2.04 21.15
C THR A 236 1.50 1.48 21.74
N ALA A 237 0.37 2.16 21.53
CA ALA A 237 -0.95 1.71 21.98
C ALA A 237 -1.35 0.37 21.33
N TRP A 238 -1.08 0.21 20.02
CA TRP A 238 -1.32 -1.02 19.29
C TRP A 238 -0.51 -2.19 19.86
N ARG A 239 0.79 -1.97 20.12
CA ARG A 239 1.64 -2.97 20.77
C ARG A 239 1.11 -3.33 22.16
N ASP A 240 0.82 -2.34 22.99
CA ASP A 240 0.38 -2.54 24.37
C ASP A 240 -0.98 -3.27 24.43
N ALA A 241 -1.80 -3.15 23.38
CA ALA A 241 -3.03 -3.91 23.18
C ALA A 241 -2.81 -5.35 22.65
N GLY A 242 -1.56 -5.83 22.55
CA GLY A 242 -1.23 -7.17 22.05
C GLY A 242 -1.13 -7.25 20.52
N GLY A 243 -0.84 -6.13 19.86
CA GLY A 243 -0.72 -6.04 18.41
C GLY A 243 0.31 -7.01 17.83
N ILE A 244 -0.15 -7.84 16.90
CA ILE A 244 0.64 -8.77 16.09
C ILE A 244 0.36 -8.60 14.60
N ILE A 245 1.38 -8.90 13.80
CA ILE A 245 1.33 -9.04 12.35
C ILE A 245 1.61 -10.51 12.03
N GLU A 246 0.61 -11.23 11.54
CA GLU A 246 0.78 -12.58 11.03
C GLU A 246 1.07 -12.52 9.53
N VAL A 247 2.26 -12.98 9.15
CA VAL A 247 2.67 -13.14 7.75
C VAL A 247 2.21 -14.52 7.31
N ARG A 248 1.03 -14.60 6.68
CA ARG A 248 0.47 -15.87 6.21
C ARG A 248 1.32 -16.49 5.12
N ARG A 249 1.82 -15.62 4.23
CA ARG A 249 2.72 -15.98 3.13
C ARG A 249 3.43 -14.73 2.64
N PHE A 250 4.70 -14.84 2.33
CA PHE A 250 5.40 -13.93 1.43
C PHE A 250 6.16 -14.73 0.39
N GLU A 251 6.34 -14.15 -0.78
CA GLU A 251 7.10 -14.73 -1.89
C GLU A 251 7.86 -13.65 -2.63
N LEU A 252 9.06 -14.00 -3.10
CA LEU A 252 9.88 -13.16 -3.94
C LEU A 252 10.61 -14.01 -4.98
N ALA A 253 10.52 -13.59 -6.23
CA ALA A 253 11.22 -14.15 -7.36
C ALA A 253 12.03 -13.08 -8.07
N SER A 254 13.36 -13.11 -7.88
CA SER A 254 14.29 -12.14 -8.47
C SER A 254 15.52 -12.87 -9.02
N GLY A 255 15.73 -12.81 -10.33
CA GLY A 255 16.79 -13.55 -11.03
C GLY A 255 16.81 -15.04 -10.64
N PRO A 256 17.94 -15.59 -10.14
CA PRO A 256 18.05 -16.99 -9.72
C PRO A 256 17.51 -17.27 -8.31
N VAL A 257 17.12 -16.23 -7.56
CA VAL A 257 16.68 -16.34 -6.16
C VAL A 257 15.16 -16.52 -6.12
N ARG A 258 14.70 -17.49 -5.34
CA ARG A 258 13.30 -17.60 -4.92
C ARG A 258 13.25 -17.68 -3.40
N LEU A 259 12.48 -16.79 -2.79
CA LEU A 259 12.19 -16.77 -1.36
C LEU A 259 10.70 -17.04 -1.17
N GLY A 260 10.37 -17.80 -0.15
CA GLY A 260 9.00 -17.97 0.33
C GLY A 260 9.01 -18.12 1.84
N GLY A 261 7.91 -17.82 2.50
CA GLY A 261 7.83 -18.08 3.93
C GLY A 261 6.59 -17.55 4.60
N ASP A 262 6.56 -17.79 5.90
CA ASP A 262 5.47 -17.46 6.80
C ASP A 262 6.05 -17.07 8.16
N GLY A 263 5.28 -16.39 9.01
CA GLY A 263 5.76 -16.04 10.34
C GLY A 263 4.87 -15.07 11.10
N THR A 264 5.40 -14.58 12.21
CA THR A 264 4.71 -13.63 13.06
C THR A 264 5.70 -12.57 13.54
N LEU A 265 5.28 -11.31 13.45
CA LEU A 265 5.99 -10.15 13.97
C LEU A 265 5.14 -9.39 14.97
N ALA A 266 5.81 -8.76 15.92
CA ALA A 266 5.25 -7.84 16.89
C ALA A 266 6.29 -6.73 17.18
N LEU A 267 5.97 -5.84 18.11
CA LEU A 267 6.94 -4.87 18.64
C LEU A 267 7.29 -5.26 20.09
N ASP A 268 8.57 -5.15 20.42
CA ASP A 268 9.06 -5.35 21.79
C ASP A 268 8.79 -4.13 22.68
N ARG A 269 9.20 -4.21 23.95
CA ARG A 269 9.05 -3.12 24.93
C ARG A 269 9.72 -1.80 24.52
N ASN A 270 10.73 -1.85 23.66
CA ASN A 270 11.45 -0.69 23.14
C ASN A 270 10.89 -0.22 21.79
N GLY A 271 9.76 -0.79 21.36
CA GLY A 271 9.15 -0.52 20.06
C GLY A 271 9.94 -1.12 18.90
N GLN A 272 10.89 -2.02 19.15
CA GLN A 272 11.67 -2.64 18.08
C GLN A 272 10.96 -3.89 17.57
N PRO A 273 11.05 -4.21 16.26
CA PRO A 273 10.46 -5.42 15.73
C PRO A 273 11.03 -6.67 16.41
N ILE A 274 10.14 -7.59 16.79
CA ILE A 274 10.46 -8.91 17.33
C ILE A 274 9.59 -9.94 16.64
N GLY A 275 10.13 -11.12 16.31
CA GLY A 275 9.36 -12.12 15.60
C GLY A 275 10.10 -13.40 15.28
N ALA A 276 9.37 -14.34 14.71
CA ALA A 276 9.88 -15.60 14.19
C ALA A 276 9.25 -15.88 12.83
N MET A 277 10.04 -16.39 11.90
CA MET A 277 9.60 -16.72 10.56
C MET A 277 10.20 -18.04 10.12
N SER A 278 9.52 -18.71 9.21
CA SER A 278 10.06 -19.83 8.47
C SER A 278 10.38 -19.37 7.05
N LEU A 279 11.65 -19.32 6.69
CA LEU A 279 12.09 -18.97 5.34
C LEU A 279 12.38 -20.25 4.55
N GLU A 280 11.81 -20.34 3.36
CA GLU A 280 12.23 -21.24 2.28
C GLU A 280 13.00 -20.45 1.23
N ILE A 281 14.17 -20.95 0.83
CA ILE A 281 15.04 -20.30 -0.14
C ILE A 281 15.58 -21.29 -1.16
N SER A 282 15.52 -20.92 -2.44
CA SER A 282 16.33 -21.52 -3.52
C SER A 282 17.18 -20.43 -4.18
N GLY A 283 18.24 -20.83 -4.87
CA GLY A 283 19.27 -19.91 -5.36
C GLY A 283 20.12 -19.30 -4.24
N TYR A 284 20.16 -19.94 -3.06
CA TYR A 284 20.81 -19.40 -1.86
C TYR A 284 22.30 -19.04 -2.03
N PRO A 285 23.13 -19.66 -2.90
CA PRO A 285 24.51 -19.21 -3.07
C PRO A 285 24.57 -17.77 -3.61
N ALA A 286 23.82 -17.49 -4.68
CA ALA A 286 23.71 -16.16 -5.27
C ALA A 286 23.06 -15.17 -4.31
N ALA A 287 22.06 -15.62 -3.54
CA ALA A 287 21.40 -14.78 -2.55
C ALA A 287 22.37 -14.33 -1.45
N LEU A 288 23.10 -15.27 -0.84
CA LEU A 288 24.08 -14.97 0.20
C LEU A 288 25.25 -14.13 -0.34
N ASP A 289 25.72 -14.39 -1.56
CA ASP A 289 26.75 -13.54 -2.18
C ASP A 289 26.29 -12.10 -2.35
N ALA A 290 25.04 -11.88 -2.80
CA ALA A 290 24.48 -10.55 -2.91
C ALA A 290 24.40 -9.83 -1.55
N LEU A 291 24.05 -10.55 -0.48
CA LEU A 291 24.01 -10.00 0.88
C LEU A 291 25.40 -9.70 1.45
N ILE A 292 26.39 -10.55 1.16
CA ILE A 292 27.79 -10.35 1.59
C ILE A 292 28.40 -9.14 0.89
N VAL A 293 28.23 -9.03 -0.43
CA VAL A 293 28.79 -7.94 -1.24
C VAL A 293 28.27 -6.57 -0.78
N ARG A 294 27.00 -6.51 -0.35
CA ARG A 294 26.38 -5.28 0.20
C ARG A 294 26.72 -5.04 1.68
N GLY A 295 27.47 -5.93 2.33
CA GLY A 295 27.81 -5.83 3.75
C GLY A 295 26.62 -6.06 4.70
N ILE A 296 25.47 -6.51 4.18
CA ILE A 296 24.28 -6.83 4.99
C ILE A 296 24.58 -8.03 5.89
N VAL A 297 25.26 -9.05 5.35
CA VAL A 297 25.70 -10.23 6.10
C VAL A 297 27.22 -10.28 6.08
N SER A 298 27.84 -10.52 7.25
CA SER A 298 29.29 -10.66 7.32
C SER A 298 29.79 -11.84 6.47
N VAL A 299 31.00 -11.72 5.90
CA VAL A 299 31.62 -12.79 5.10
C VAL A 299 31.64 -14.12 5.86
N THR A 300 31.99 -14.09 7.15
CA THR A 300 32.03 -15.28 8.01
C THR A 300 30.66 -15.91 8.21
N ALA A 301 29.62 -15.11 8.51
CA ALA A 301 28.26 -15.62 8.67
C ALA A 301 27.74 -16.19 7.35
N GLY A 302 27.95 -15.48 6.23
CA GLY A 302 27.51 -15.91 4.92
C GLY A 302 28.15 -17.22 4.45
N LEU A 303 29.46 -17.41 4.68
CA LEU A 303 30.14 -18.68 4.39
C LEU A 303 29.63 -19.84 5.25
N ARG A 304 29.39 -19.62 6.55
CA ARG A 304 28.78 -20.64 7.44
C ARG A 304 27.37 -21.01 6.97
N MET A 305 26.57 -20.03 6.57
CA MET A 305 25.23 -20.24 6.02
C MET A 305 25.27 -21.08 4.73
N LYS A 306 26.21 -20.81 3.82
CA LYS A 306 26.39 -21.63 2.62
C LYS A 306 26.67 -23.10 2.95
N GLN A 307 27.50 -23.38 3.96
CA GLN A 307 27.79 -24.74 4.39
C GLN A 307 26.56 -25.44 4.97
N ILE A 308 25.81 -24.77 5.86
CA ILE A 308 24.57 -25.31 6.42
C ILE A 308 23.55 -25.59 5.32
N PHE A 309 23.35 -24.65 4.41
CA PHE A 309 22.44 -24.84 3.28
C PHE A 309 22.87 -25.97 2.36
N ALA A 310 24.17 -26.18 2.12
CA ALA A 310 24.66 -27.32 1.35
C ALA A 310 24.35 -28.67 2.05
N VAL A 311 24.50 -28.74 3.38
CA VAL A 311 24.14 -29.93 4.16
C VAL A 311 22.63 -30.19 4.10
N LEU A 312 21.80 -29.16 4.33
CA LEU A 312 20.34 -29.25 4.25
C LEU A 312 19.86 -29.59 2.82
N ALA A 313 20.59 -29.15 1.80
CA ALA A 313 20.36 -29.52 0.40
C ALA A 313 20.79 -30.96 0.06
N GLY A 314 21.28 -31.76 1.01
CA GLY A 314 21.67 -33.16 0.77
C GLY A 314 23.16 -33.35 0.51
N GLY A 315 24.01 -32.50 1.07
CA GLY A 315 25.46 -32.67 1.09
C GLY A 315 26.20 -32.06 -0.11
N SER A 316 25.49 -31.42 -1.05
CA SER A 316 26.11 -30.66 -2.15
C SER A 316 25.36 -29.35 -2.39
N VAL A 317 26.07 -28.36 -2.94
CA VAL A 317 25.46 -27.08 -3.33
C VAL A 317 24.57 -27.33 -4.55
N ASN A 318 23.25 -27.44 -4.31
CA ASN A 318 22.23 -27.50 -5.36
C ASN A 318 21.34 -26.24 -5.29
N PRO A 319 21.56 -25.25 -6.16
CA PRO A 319 20.80 -24.00 -6.15
C PRO A 319 19.30 -24.19 -6.39
N SER A 320 18.89 -25.24 -7.10
CA SER A 320 17.47 -25.48 -7.42
C SER A 320 16.70 -26.16 -6.29
N LYS A 321 17.41 -26.72 -5.29
CA LYS A 321 16.76 -27.39 -4.17
C LYS A 321 16.38 -26.36 -3.10
N PRO A 322 15.10 -26.24 -2.74
CA PRO A 322 14.69 -25.34 -1.67
C PRO A 322 15.23 -25.81 -0.33
N VAL A 323 15.68 -24.85 0.48
CA VAL A 323 16.13 -25.06 1.86
C VAL A 323 15.24 -24.26 2.77
N ARG A 324 14.69 -24.91 3.80
CA ARG A 324 13.86 -24.28 4.82
C ARG A 324 14.68 -24.01 6.08
N ILE A 325 14.60 -22.80 6.63
CA ILE A 325 15.33 -22.40 7.82
C ILE A 325 14.47 -21.50 8.73
N PRO A 326 14.48 -21.73 10.06
CA PRO A 326 13.87 -20.79 10.99
C PRO A 326 14.69 -19.51 11.06
N LEU A 327 14.02 -18.38 10.95
CA LEU A 327 14.53 -17.05 11.22
C LEU A 327 13.92 -16.53 12.53
N THR A 328 14.73 -15.83 13.31
CA THR A 328 14.27 -15.12 14.51
C THR A 328 14.80 -13.71 14.46
N LEU A 329 13.97 -12.75 14.87
CA LEU A 329 14.36 -11.36 15.07
C LEU A 329 14.11 -11.03 16.53
N GLN A 330 15.18 -10.82 17.28
CA GLN A 330 15.12 -10.50 18.70
C GLN A 330 16.22 -9.50 19.02
N GLU A 331 15.92 -8.49 19.83
CA GLU A 331 16.88 -7.47 20.24
C GLU A 331 17.61 -6.84 19.03
N ARG A 332 16.85 -6.63 17.93
CA ARG A 332 17.33 -6.14 16.63
C ARG A 332 18.30 -7.06 15.88
N VAL A 333 18.61 -8.25 16.38
CA VAL A 333 19.45 -9.22 15.68
C VAL A 333 18.58 -10.19 14.89
N LEU A 334 18.75 -10.21 13.57
CA LEU A 334 18.16 -11.23 12.70
C LEU A 334 19.08 -12.44 12.66
N SER A 335 18.58 -13.60 13.10
CA SER A 335 19.33 -14.85 13.17
C SER A 335 18.65 -15.94 12.35
N ALA A 336 19.46 -16.81 11.74
CA ALA A 336 19.03 -18.02 11.08
C ALA A 336 19.49 -19.23 11.91
N GLY A 337 18.57 -19.86 12.62
CA GLY A 337 18.91 -20.79 13.70
C GLY A 337 19.90 -20.13 14.70
N PRO A 338 21.06 -20.75 14.98
CA PRO A 338 22.05 -20.21 15.92
C PRO A 338 22.98 -19.15 15.30
N ILE A 339 22.82 -18.80 14.01
CA ILE A 339 23.74 -17.90 13.32
C ILE A 339 23.15 -16.49 13.25
N PRO A 340 23.76 -15.50 13.93
CA PRO A 340 23.39 -14.10 13.73
C PRO A 340 23.80 -13.68 12.31
N LEU A 341 22.84 -13.16 11.55
CA LEU A 341 23.06 -12.72 10.16
C LEU A 341 23.41 -11.25 10.09
N MET A 342 22.59 -10.41 10.76
CA MET A 342 22.72 -8.97 10.75
C MET A 342 22.05 -8.34 11.97
N GLU A 343 22.45 -7.12 12.30
CA GLU A 343 21.75 -6.26 13.25
C GLU A 343 20.95 -5.21 12.46
N LEU A 344 19.66 -5.08 12.76
CA LEU A 344 18.81 -4.05 12.19
C LEU A 344 19.08 -2.72 12.89
N PRO A 345 19.02 -1.58 12.17
CA PRO A 345 19.07 -0.27 12.80
C PRO A 345 17.87 -0.09 13.76
N ALA A 346 18.06 0.72 14.80
CA ALA A 346 16.94 1.07 15.69
C ALA A 346 15.90 1.86 14.91
N VAL A 347 14.62 1.48 15.06
CA VAL A 347 13.52 2.28 14.52
C VAL A 347 13.13 3.32 15.55
N ASP A 348 13.20 4.59 15.16
CA ASP A 348 12.72 5.72 15.95
C ASP A 348 11.32 6.16 15.47
N TRP A 349 10.31 5.89 16.30
CA TRP A 349 8.92 6.21 16.02
C TRP A 349 8.53 7.64 16.43
N SER A 350 9.39 8.37 17.15
CA SER A 350 9.09 9.69 17.72
C SER A 350 8.98 10.82 16.69
N SER A 351 9.55 10.62 15.50
CA SER A 351 9.50 11.55 14.37
C SER A 351 8.09 11.74 13.76
N ARG A 352 7.11 10.93 14.19
CA ARG A 352 5.67 11.12 13.93
C ARG A 352 4.87 11.45 15.20
N SER A 353 5.44 12.22 16.12
CA SER A 353 4.63 12.80 17.20
C SER A 353 3.59 13.75 16.59
N ARG A 354 2.35 13.69 17.06
CA ARG A 354 1.36 14.76 16.79
C ARG A 354 2.05 16.07 17.13
N GLY A 355 2.15 16.99 16.18
CA GLY A 355 2.66 18.33 16.43
C GLY A 355 1.95 18.88 17.65
N THR A 356 2.66 18.95 18.77
CA THR A 356 2.20 19.65 19.96
C THR A 356 2.57 21.10 19.70
N SER A 357 1.54 21.90 19.45
CA SER A 357 1.60 23.35 19.68
C SER A 357 0.58 23.66 20.76
#